data_AF-A0A226D745-F1
#
_entry.id   AF-A0A226D745-F1
#
_cell.length_a   1.000
_cell.length_b   1.000
_cell.length_c   1.000
_cell.angle_alpha   90.00
_cell.angle_beta   90.00
_cell.angle_gamma   90.00
#
_symmetry.space_group_name_H-M   'P 1'
#
loop_
_entity.id
_entity.type
_entity.pdbx_description
1 polymer ?
#
loop_
_entity_poly.entity_id
_entity_poly.type
_entity_poly.pdbx_seq_one_letter_code
_entity_poly.pdbx_strand_id
1 'polypeptide(L)'
;MYTSQFLPLLQHRIRVGTMLKCIPFVFDQTLGRFVQNRSPWQLRIFKVQCVLSVLYAGGMLANLCFGPLTTTGRMQGVGFFIVYFAATLMQWNYCVDIGPIQLINSVLDFERGRMSTTKPVRLSLGAKAMKIFIQIVEVSILLYPVLQFFLLRFLPCTPPFILSMFPGCLKGNDETLTEYILKVVVQIFESCLTLTAVISGTTWMFYVLFAGIVFILNYFRILK
;
A
#
# COMPACT_ATOMS: atom_id res chain seq x y z
N MET A 1 15.87 13.98 12.58
CA MET A 1 14.70 14.47 11.80
C MET A 1 13.79 13.33 11.39
N TYR A 2 14.32 12.29 10.74
CA TYR A 2 13.58 11.09 10.38
C TYR A 2 12.97 10.40 11.60
N THR A 3 13.79 10.23 12.65
CA THR A 3 13.40 9.61 13.92
C THR A 3 12.26 10.34 14.61
N SER A 4 12.24 11.68 14.58
CA SER A 4 11.20 12.46 15.28
C SER A 4 9.96 12.74 14.44
N GLN A 5 10.07 12.78 13.11
CA GLN A 5 8.96 13.19 12.23
C GLN A 5 8.30 12.03 11.49
N PHE A 6 9.08 11.08 10.98
CA PHE A 6 8.59 10.02 10.10
C PHE A 6 8.51 8.67 10.80
N LEU A 7 9.41 8.37 11.75
CA LEU A 7 9.43 7.08 12.45
C LEU A 7 8.12 6.76 13.18
N PRO A 8 7.46 7.68 13.91
CA PRO A 8 6.19 7.36 14.57
C PRO A 8 5.08 6.97 13.57
N LEU A 9 5.03 7.66 12.43
CA LEU A 9 4.07 7.36 11.35
C LEU A 9 4.37 6.00 10.72
N LEU A 10 5.65 5.73 10.43
CA LEU A 10 6.11 4.45 9.91
C LEU A 10 5.82 3.29 10.87
N GLN A 11 6.08 3.46 12.17
CA GLN A 11 5.77 2.45 13.18
C GLN A 11 4.28 2.15 13.25
N HIS A 12 3.43 3.18 13.19
CA HIS A 12 1.99 3.02 13.14
C HIS A 12 1.59 2.23 11.88
N ARG A 13 2.08 2.61 10.71
CA ARG A 13 1.80 1.92 9.44
C ARG A 13 2.27 0.47 9.46
N ILE A 14 3.49 0.18 9.93
CA ILE A 14 4.02 -1.17 10.02
C ILE A 14 3.20 -2.02 10.99
N ARG A 15 2.71 -1.44 12.10
CA ARG A 15 1.80 -2.15 13.02
C ARG A 15 0.50 -2.53 12.32
N VAL A 16 -0.13 -1.60 11.60
CA VAL A 16 -1.35 -1.88 10.81
C VAL A 16 -1.07 -2.94 9.74
N GLY A 17 0.02 -2.81 8.98
CA GLY A 17 0.39 -3.77 7.95
C GLY A 17 0.75 -5.17 8.51
N THR A 18 1.30 -5.24 9.72
CA THR A 18 1.53 -6.50 10.44
C THR A 18 0.21 -7.14 10.85
N MET A 19 -0.74 -6.36 11.36
CA MET A 19 -2.09 -6.85 11.69
C MET A 19 -2.81 -7.41 10.45
N LEU A 20 -2.67 -6.74 9.30
CA LEU A 20 -3.18 -7.19 8.01
C LEU A 20 -2.32 -8.24 7.31
N LYS A 21 -1.16 -8.58 7.89
CA LYS A 21 -0.16 -9.53 7.37
C LYS A 21 0.40 -9.19 5.99
N CYS A 22 0.31 -7.92 5.59
CA CYS A 22 0.80 -7.41 4.30
C CYS A 22 2.20 -6.79 4.38
N ILE A 23 2.80 -6.71 5.58
CA ILE A 23 4.18 -6.27 5.80
C ILE A 23 4.91 -7.35 6.63
N PRO A 24 6.05 -7.88 6.15
CA PRO A 24 6.81 -8.94 6.83
C PRO A 24 7.87 -8.41 7.81
N PHE A 25 7.69 -7.19 8.33
CA PHE A 25 8.66 -6.51 9.20
C PHE A 25 8.00 -6.00 10.46
N VAL A 26 8.77 -5.95 11.55
CA VAL A 26 8.34 -5.45 12.86
C VAL A 26 9.41 -4.52 13.42
N PHE A 27 8.99 -3.52 14.20
CA PHE A 27 9.94 -2.66 14.91
C PHE A 27 10.34 -3.31 16.23
N ASP A 28 11.62 -3.57 16.39
CA ASP A 28 12.19 -4.06 17.65
C ASP A 28 12.53 -2.86 18.55
N GLN A 29 11.77 -2.71 19.64
CA GLN A 29 11.98 -1.63 20.61
C GLN A 29 13.31 -1.76 21.36
N THR A 30 13.80 -2.98 21.58
CA THR A 30 15.04 -3.24 22.32
C THR A 30 16.26 -2.83 21.51
N LEU A 31 16.23 -3.10 20.21
CA LEU A 31 17.29 -2.75 19.27
C LEU A 31 17.10 -1.35 18.67
N GLY A 32 15.88 -0.81 18.77
CA GLY A 32 15.47 0.45 18.15
C GLY A 32 15.61 0.41 16.63
N ARG A 33 15.34 -0.74 16.00
CA ARG A 33 15.50 -0.97 14.55
C ARG A 33 14.38 -1.87 14.03
N PHE A 34 14.13 -1.80 12.72
CA PHE A 34 13.22 -2.73 12.07
C PHE A 34 13.91 -4.06 11.78
N VAL A 35 13.22 -5.16 12.06
CA VAL A 35 13.68 -6.52 11.82
C VAL A 35 12.64 -7.30 11.03
N GLN A 36 13.09 -8.32 10.31
CA GLN A 36 12.18 -9.25 9.63
C GLN A 36 11.38 -10.05 10.66
N ASN A 37 10.08 -10.22 10.40
CA ASN A 37 9.22 -11.05 11.23
C ASN A 37 9.59 -12.53 11.06
N ARG A 38 9.78 -13.23 12.19
CA ARG A 38 10.18 -14.64 12.22
C ARG A 38 9.02 -15.62 12.07
N SER A 39 7.77 -15.15 12.08
CA SER A 39 6.60 -16.03 11.95
C SER A 39 6.48 -16.62 10.54
N PRO A 40 6.67 -17.95 10.35
CA PRO A 40 6.61 -18.58 9.03
C PRO A 40 5.21 -18.48 8.41
N TRP A 41 4.17 -18.45 9.24
CA TRP A 41 2.79 -18.32 8.79
C TRP A 41 2.49 -16.93 8.22
N GLN A 42 2.97 -15.87 8.88
CA GLN A 42 2.82 -14.52 8.36
C GLN A 42 3.60 -14.33 7.05
N LEU A 43 4.81 -14.87 6.96
CA LEU A 43 5.59 -14.86 5.72
C LEU A 43 4.88 -15.60 4.58
N ARG A 44 4.24 -16.74 4.88
CA ARG A 44 3.45 -17.49 3.89
C ARG A 44 2.24 -16.68 3.41
N ILE A 45 1.49 -16.04 4.32
CA ILE A 45 0.33 -15.21 3.96
C ILE A 45 0.76 -14.03 3.11
N PHE A 46 1.85 -13.34 3.48
CA PHE A 46 2.39 -12.24 2.70
C PHE A 46 2.76 -12.68 1.27
N LYS A 47 3.44 -13.83 1.11
CA LYS A 47 3.76 -14.38 -0.22
C LYS A 47 2.51 -14.70 -1.04
N VAL A 48 1.48 -15.27 -0.40
CA VAL A 48 0.18 -15.53 -1.05
C VAL A 48 -0.46 -14.21 -1.50
N GLN A 49 -0.44 -13.17 -0.67
CA GLN A 49 -0.94 -11.84 -1.04
C GLN A 49 -0.20 -11.23 -2.24
N CYS A 50 1.13 -11.37 -2.32
CA CYS A 50 1.90 -10.93 -3.50
C CYS A 50 1.52 -11.67 -4.78
N VAL A 51 1.31 -12.98 -4.70
CA VAL A 51 0.89 -13.77 -5.87
C VAL A 51 -0.55 -13.40 -6.26
N LEU A 52 -1.44 -13.26 -5.28
CA LEU A 52 -2.83 -12.85 -5.51
C LEU A 52 -2.92 -11.46 -6.14
N SER A 53 -2.10 -10.50 -5.73
CA SER A 53 -2.11 -9.16 -6.35
C SER A 53 -1.64 -9.19 -7.79
N VAL A 54 -0.63 -9.99 -8.13
CA VAL A 54 -0.20 -10.21 -9.53
C VAL A 54 -1.27 -10.90 -10.36
N LEU A 55 -1.88 -11.98 -9.84
CA LEU A 55 -2.98 -12.66 -10.54
C LEU A 55 -4.17 -11.74 -10.78
N TYR A 56 -4.53 -10.95 -9.77
CA TYR A 56 -5.61 -9.98 -9.85
C TYR A 56 -5.31 -8.86 -10.86
N ALA A 57 -4.11 -8.29 -10.84
CA ALA A 57 -3.68 -7.32 -11.84
C ALA A 57 -3.67 -7.90 -13.26
N GLY A 58 -3.21 -9.15 -13.43
CA GLY A 58 -3.27 -9.87 -14.69
C GLY A 58 -4.71 -10.08 -15.17
N GLY A 59 -5.62 -10.45 -14.27
CA GLY A 59 -7.05 -10.59 -14.55
C GLY A 59 -7.70 -9.28 -14.98
N MET A 60 -7.40 -8.17 -14.29
CA MET A 60 -7.86 -6.83 -14.68
C MET A 60 -7.36 -6.44 -16.07
N LEU A 61 -6.08 -6.69 -16.37
CA LEU A 61 -5.51 -6.42 -17.69
C LEU A 61 -6.19 -7.26 -18.78
N ALA A 62 -6.38 -8.56 -18.54
CA ALA A 62 -7.07 -9.44 -19.47
C ALA A 62 -8.51 -8.99 -19.73
N ASN A 63 -9.24 -8.59 -18.68
CA ASN A 63 -10.60 -8.04 -18.81
C ASN A 63 -10.62 -6.72 -19.60
N LEU A 64 -9.63 -5.85 -19.43
CA LEU A 64 -9.53 -4.61 -20.20
C LEU A 64 -9.23 -4.86 -21.68
N CYS A 65 -8.34 -5.81 -21.98
CA CYS A 65 -7.93 -6.13 -23.35
C CYS A 65 -8.97 -6.95 -24.12
N PHE A 66 -9.54 -7.98 -23.48
CA PHE A 66 -10.36 -9.00 -24.14
C PHE A 66 -11.81 -9.01 -23.66
N GLY A 67 -12.13 -8.28 -22.59
CA GLY A 67 -13.49 -8.24 -22.05
C GLY A 67 -14.47 -7.49 -22.96
N PRO A 68 -15.77 -7.84 -22.89
CA PRO A 68 -16.85 -7.21 -23.65
C PRO A 68 -17.23 -5.85 -23.06
N LEU A 69 -16.24 -4.97 -22.88
CA LEU A 69 -16.40 -3.66 -22.27
C LEU A 69 -16.66 -2.59 -23.33
N THR A 70 -17.52 -1.62 -23.01
CA THR A 70 -17.67 -0.40 -23.81
C THR A 70 -16.39 0.43 -23.75
N THR A 71 -16.15 1.29 -24.75
CA THR A 71 -14.98 2.18 -24.78
C THR A 71 -14.87 3.03 -23.51
N THR A 72 -15.99 3.56 -23.02
CA THR A 72 -16.05 4.31 -21.76
C THR A 72 -15.67 3.45 -20.56
N GLY A 73 -16.21 2.22 -20.47
CA GLY A 73 -15.88 1.28 -19.41
C GLY A 73 -14.39 0.90 -19.42
N ARG A 74 -13.77 0.76 -20.59
CA ARG A 74 -12.33 0.54 -20.71
C ARG A 74 -11.52 1.72 -20.18
N MET A 75 -11.86 2.95 -20.56
CA MET A 75 -11.15 4.15 -20.09
C MET A 75 -11.24 4.32 -18.57
N GLN A 76 -12.43 4.10 -17.99
CA GLN A 76 -12.60 4.09 -16.54
C GLN A 76 -11.76 2.99 -15.90
N GLY A 77 -11.80 1.79 -16.45
CA GLY A 77 -11.07 0.65 -15.91
C GLY A 77 -9.54 0.79 -16.00
N VAL A 78 -9.00 1.48 -17.01
CA VAL A 78 -7.57 1.80 -17.12
C VAL A 78 -7.09 2.64 -15.94
N GLY A 79 -7.89 3.62 -15.50
CA GLY A 79 -7.54 4.46 -14.35
C GLY A 79 -7.35 3.63 -13.08
N PHE A 80 -8.30 2.74 -12.78
CA PHE A 80 -8.17 1.80 -11.66
C PHE A 80 -6.98 0.87 -11.87
N PHE A 81 -6.84 0.26 -13.05
CA PHE A 81 -5.77 -0.68 -13.35
C PHE A 81 -4.38 -0.07 -13.11
N ILE A 82 -4.12 1.17 -13.50
CA ILE A 82 -2.82 1.84 -13.26
C ILE A 82 -2.50 1.89 -11.76
N VAL A 83 -3.48 2.24 -10.92
CA VAL A 83 -3.30 2.30 -9.47
C VAL A 83 -2.94 0.93 -8.91
N TYR A 84 -3.69 -0.11 -9.29
CA TYR A 84 -3.41 -1.48 -8.84
C TYR A 84 -2.10 -2.03 -9.37
N PHE A 85 -1.77 -1.74 -10.62
CA PHE A 85 -0.52 -2.17 -11.24
C PHE A 85 0.66 -1.54 -10.49
N ALA A 86 0.63 -0.23 -10.25
CA ALA A 86 1.64 0.46 -9.46
C ALA A 86 1.74 -0.09 -8.02
N ALA A 87 0.61 -0.29 -7.34
CA ALA A 87 0.59 -0.87 -6.00
C ALA A 87 1.18 -2.29 -5.98
N THR A 88 0.84 -3.12 -6.97
CA THR A 88 1.34 -4.50 -7.12
C THR A 88 2.84 -4.52 -7.38
N LEU A 89 3.34 -3.66 -8.27
CA LEU A 89 4.78 -3.52 -8.53
C LEU A 89 5.54 -3.12 -7.27
N MET A 90 5.03 -2.14 -6.52
CA MET A 90 5.66 -1.67 -5.29
C MET A 90 5.53 -2.67 -4.12
N GLN A 91 4.46 -3.48 -4.10
CA GLN A 91 4.27 -4.55 -3.12
C GLN A 91 5.13 -5.77 -3.44
N TRP A 92 5.57 -5.94 -4.69
CA TRP A 92 6.27 -7.14 -5.13
C TRP A 92 7.60 -7.32 -4.40
N ASN A 93 7.54 -8.10 -3.33
CA ASN A 93 8.70 -8.47 -2.53
C ASN A 93 8.62 -9.94 -2.11
N TYR A 94 8.37 -10.83 -3.07
CA TYR A 94 8.16 -12.26 -2.79
C TYR A 94 9.34 -12.92 -2.05
N CYS A 95 10.56 -12.47 -2.34
CA CYS A 95 11.79 -12.95 -1.69
C CYS A 95 12.04 -12.32 -0.32
N VAL A 96 11.19 -11.39 0.13
CA VAL A 96 11.32 -10.68 1.41
C VAL A 96 12.68 -10.00 1.51
N ASP A 97 13.04 -9.25 0.47
CA ASP A 97 14.23 -8.41 0.42
C ASP A 97 14.24 -7.43 1.59
N ILE A 98 15.40 -7.35 2.23
CA ILE A 98 15.67 -6.54 3.41
C ILE A 98 16.21 -5.15 3.05
N GLY A 99 16.57 -4.91 1.78
CA GLY A 99 17.18 -3.65 1.31
C GLY A 99 16.44 -2.37 1.77
N PRO A 100 15.11 -2.25 1.53
CA PRO A 100 14.33 -1.09 1.97
C PRO A 100 14.43 -0.81 3.47
N ILE A 101 14.41 -1.87 4.29
CA ILE A 101 14.49 -1.78 5.74
C ILE A 101 15.91 -1.47 6.21
N GLN A 102 16.92 -2.04 5.56
CA GLN A 102 18.32 -1.71 5.84
C GLN A 102 18.59 -0.23 5.57
N LEU A 103 18.02 0.35 4.52
CA LEU A 103 18.16 1.79 4.27
C LEU A 103 17.57 2.62 5.42
N ILE A 104 16.37 2.27 5.87
CA ILE A 104 15.72 2.97 7.00
C ILE A 104 16.56 2.82 8.27
N ASN A 105 17.03 1.62 8.58
CA ASN A 105 17.87 1.37 9.75
C ASN A 105 19.18 2.17 9.70
N SER A 106 19.84 2.23 8.54
CA SER A 106 21.05 3.05 8.35
C SER A 106 20.79 4.54 8.60
N VAL A 107 19.63 5.05 8.18
CA VAL A 107 19.21 6.44 8.48
C VAL A 107 19.00 6.63 9.98
N LEU A 108 18.35 5.68 10.66
CA LEU A 108 18.15 5.75 12.11
C LEU A 108 19.46 5.69 12.89
N ASP A 109 20.37 4.80 12.51
CA ASP A 109 21.69 4.66 13.14
C ASP A 109 22.54 5.92 12.92
N PHE A 110 22.48 6.49 11.72
CA PHE A 110 23.15 7.77 11.43
C PHE A 110 22.61 8.91 12.31
N GLU A 111 21.28 9.05 12.43
CA GLU A 111 20.68 10.08 13.29
C GLU A 111 21.03 9.87 14.76
N ARG A 112 21.04 8.61 15.24
CA ARG A 112 21.40 8.27 16.62
C ARG A 112 22.86 8.66 16.93
N GLY A 113 23.78 8.38 16.01
CA GLY A 113 25.21 8.64 16.20
C GLY A 113 25.59 10.12 16.10
N ARG A 114 25.04 10.87 15.13
CA ARG A 114 25.47 12.26 14.85
C ARG A 114 24.53 13.35 15.34
N MET A 115 23.23 13.10 15.48
CA MET A 115 22.29 14.14 15.93
C MET A 115 22.12 14.20 17.45
N SER A 116 22.62 13.23 18.21
CA SER A 116 22.56 13.27 19.67
C SER A 116 23.41 14.38 20.30
N THR A 117 24.44 14.85 19.59
CA THR A 117 25.37 15.90 20.05
C THR A 117 25.06 17.30 19.49
N THR A 118 24.18 17.40 18.49
CA THR A 118 23.87 18.67 17.82
C THR A 118 22.56 19.26 18.33
N LYS A 119 22.50 20.59 18.41
CA LYS A 119 21.27 21.34 18.76
C LYS A 119 20.10 20.90 17.86
N PRO A 120 18.86 20.90 18.36
CA PRO A 120 17.70 20.46 17.59
C PRO A 120 17.63 21.19 16.25
N VAL A 121 17.80 20.43 15.17
CA VAL A 121 17.80 20.97 13.80
C VAL A 121 16.42 21.52 13.49
N ARG A 122 16.36 22.83 13.18
CA ARG A 122 15.12 23.48 12.76
C ARG A 122 14.61 22.79 11.50
N LEU A 123 13.39 22.26 11.53
CA LEU A 123 12.79 21.60 10.38
C LEU A 123 12.75 22.56 9.18
N SER A 124 13.25 22.10 8.03
CA SER A 124 13.06 22.81 6.78
C SER A 124 11.59 22.84 6.37
N LEU A 125 11.20 23.87 5.62
CA LEU A 125 9.86 23.97 5.04
C LEU A 125 9.50 22.72 4.22
N GLY A 126 10.45 22.19 3.46
CA GLY A 126 10.29 20.95 2.68
C GLY A 126 9.98 19.73 3.55
N ALA A 127 10.63 19.58 4.71
CA ALA A 127 10.34 18.49 5.63
C ALA A 127 8.94 18.60 6.25
N LYS A 128 8.50 19.82 6.57
CA LYS A 128 7.12 20.07 7.06
C LYS A 128 6.08 19.74 5.98
N ALA A 129 6.29 20.21 4.75
CA ALA A 129 5.41 19.92 3.63
C ALA A 129 5.31 18.43 3.34
N MET A 130 6.45 17.71 3.35
CA MET A 130 6.47 16.26 3.15
C MET A 130 5.72 15.51 4.26
N LYS A 131 5.86 15.93 5.52
CA LYS A 131 5.10 15.33 6.62
C LYS A 131 3.60 15.46 6.42
N ILE A 132 3.13 16.66 6.08
CA ILE A 132 1.70 16.91 5.81
C ILE A 132 1.24 16.05 4.62
N PHE A 133 2.03 15.99 3.56
CA PHE A 133 1.73 15.16 2.40
C PHE A 133 1.60 13.67 2.76
N ILE A 134 2.57 13.11 3.49
CA ILE A 134 2.50 11.71 3.95
C ILE A 134 1.24 11.49 4.80
N GLN A 135 0.91 12.40 5.71
CA GLN A 135 -0.30 12.29 6.54
C GLN A 135 -1.58 12.29 5.70
N ILE A 136 -1.69 13.15 4.68
CA ILE A 136 -2.83 13.14 3.76
C ILE A 136 -2.91 11.79 3.05
N VAL A 137 -1.77 11.27 2.58
CA VAL A 137 -1.74 9.99 1.88
C VAL A 137 -2.11 8.82 2.81
N GLU A 138 -1.68 8.81 4.07
CA GLU A 138 -2.10 7.80 5.07
C GLU A 138 -3.63 7.71 5.16
N VAL A 139 -4.31 8.86 5.24
CA VAL A 139 -5.77 8.93 5.29
C VAL A 139 -6.38 8.44 3.97
N SER A 140 -5.85 8.91 2.83
CA SER A 140 -6.32 8.51 1.51
C SER A 140 -6.20 7.00 1.25
N ILE A 141 -5.15 6.36 1.77
CA ILE A 141 -4.92 4.90 1.61
C ILE A 141 -5.99 4.08 2.29
N LEU A 142 -6.50 4.52 3.45
CA LEU A 142 -7.60 3.86 4.13
C LEU A 142 -8.95 4.19 3.50
N LEU A 143 -9.12 5.44 3.05
CA LEU A 143 -10.35 5.91 2.45
C LEU A 143 -10.61 5.26 1.08
N TYR A 144 -9.57 5.05 0.27
CA TYR A 144 -9.68 4.50 -1.07
C TYR A 144 -10.42 3.14 -1.15
N PRO A 145 -10.02 2.08 -0.43
CA PRO A 145 -10.72 0.78 -0.49
C PRO A 145 -12.13 0.83 0.10
N VAL A 146 -12.41 1.76 1.02
CA VAL A 146 -13.77 2.01 1.55
C VAL A 146 -14.64 2.63 0.46
N LEU A 147 -14.17 3.67 -0.21
CA LEU A 147 -14.89 4.28 -1.34
C LEU A 147 -15.08 3.29 -2.49
N GLN A 148 -14.07 2.47 -2.78
CA GLN A 148 -14.18 1.39 -3.74
C GLN A 148 -15.25 0.37 -3.34
N PHE A 149 -15.30 -0.03 -2.07
CA PHE A 149 -16.33 -0.95 -1.58
C PHE A 149 -17.74 -0.39 -1.84
N PHE A 150 -17.96 0.88 -1.50
CA PHE A 150 -19.23 1.55 -1.79
C PHE A 150 -19.51 1.66 -3.29
N LEU A 151 -18.50 2.02 -4.10
CA LEU A 151 -18.64 2.07 -5.55
C LEU A 151 -19.11 0.73 -6.10
N LEU A 152 -18.49 -0.36 -5.69
CA LEU A 152 -18.87 -1.71 -6.13
C LEU A 152 -20.23 -2.13 -5.60
N ARG A 153 -20.61 -1.63 -4.42
CA ARG A 153 -21.93 -1.89 -3.86
C ARG A 153 -23.05 -1.25 -4.68
N PHE A 154 -22.84 -0.04 -5.18
CA PHE A 154 -23.80 0.67 -6.04
C PHE A 154 -23.72 0.26 -7.51
N LEU A 155 -22.51 -0.02 -8.00
CA LEU A 155 -22.21 -0.34 -9.39
C LEU A 155 -21.32 -1.60 -9.47
N PRO A 156 -21.87 -2.80 -9.21
CA PRO A 156 -21.11 -4.04 -9.13
C PRO A 156 -20.42 -4.41 -10.46
N CYS A 157 -20.94 -3.94 -11.58
CA CYS A 157 -20.41 -4.23 -12.91
C CYS A 157 -19.37 -3.22 -13.39
N THR A 158 -18.83 -2.38 -12.50
CA THR A 158 -17.81 -1.40 -12.85
C THR A 158 -16.52 -2.14 -13.28
N PRO A 159 -15.94 -1.85 -14.45
CA PRO A 159 -14.63 -2.38 -14.83
C PRO A 159 -13.51 -1.71 -14.02
N PRO A 160 -12.40 -2.39 -13.71
CA PRO A 160 -11.98 -3.71 -14.19
C PRO A 160 -12.24 -4.83 -13.16
N PHE A 161 -13.14 -4.62 -12.21
CA PHE A 161 -13.36 -5.50 -11.05
C PHE A 161 -13.95 -6.88 -11.43
N ILE A 162 -13.74 -7.89 -10.59
CA ILE A 162 -14.08 -9.30 -10.79
C ILE A 162 -15.54 -9.48 -11.23
N LEU A 163 -16.48 -8.78 -10.58
CA LEU A 163 -17.90 -8.90 -10.94
C LEU A 163 -18.21 -8.44 -12.37
N SER A 164 -17.42 -7.51 -12.94
CA SER A 164 -17.54 -7.11 -14.34
C SER A 164 -17.04 -8.17 -15.33
N MET A 165 -16.29 -9.18 -14.87
CA MET A 165 -15.75 -10.26 -15.69
C MET A 165 -16.77 -11.39 -15.90
N PHE A 166 -17.82 -11.47 -15.08
CA PHE A 166 -18.81 -12.54 -15.17
C PHE A 166 -19.94 -12.21 -16.16
N PRO A 167 -20.29 -13.14 -17.08
CA PRO A 167 -21.42 -12.96 -17.98
C PRO A 167 -22.72 -12.97 -17.17
N GLY A 168 -23.42 -11.85 -17.12
CA GLY A 168 -24.71 -11.74 -16.41
C GLY A 168 -24.76 -10.73 -15.28
N CYS A 169 -23.71 -9.94 -15.05
CA CYS A 169 -23.72 -8.89 -14.02
C CYS A 169 -24.92 -7.90 -14.14
N LEU A 170 -25.48 -7.73 -15.34
CA LEU A 170 -26.61 -6.83 -15.63
C LEU A 170 -28.01 -7.46 -15.59
N LYS A 171 -28.16 -8.79 -15.45
CA LYS A 171 -29.48 -9.43 -15.47
C LYS A 171 -30.13 -9.37 -14.09
N GLY A 172 -30.74 -8.23 -13.79
CA GLY A 172 -31.67 -8.07 -12.68
C GLY A 172 -33.05 -8.59 -13.08
N ASN A 173 -33.62 -9.45 -12.23
CA ASN A 173 -35.00 -9.30 -11.76
C ASN A 173 -35.31 -10.28 -10.61
N ASP A 174 -34.58 -11.40 -10.49
CA ASP A 174 -34.73 -12.34 -9.38
C ASP A 174 -33.37 -12.73 -8.78
N GLU A 175 -32.73 -11.81 -8.05
CA GLU A 175 -31.49 -12.14 -7.32
C GLU A 175 -31.80 -13.10 -6.18
N THR A 176 -31.24 -14.30 -6.22
CA THR A 176 -31.30 -15.21 -5.08
C THR A 176 -30.44 -14.67 -3.92
N LEU A 177 -30.81 -14.99 -2.67
CA LEU A 177 -30.01 -14.62 -1.49
C LEU A 177 -28.54 -15.06 -1.62
N THR A 178 -28.31 -16.21 -2.26
CA THR A 178 -26.99 -16.78 -2.51
C THR A 178 -26.15 -15.91 -3.44
N GLU A 179 -26.72 -15.42 -4.55
CA GLU A 179 -26.03 -14.51 -5.48
C GLU A 179 -25.66 -13.19 -4.80
N TYR A 180 -26.57 -12.65 -3.99
CA TYR A 180 -26.33 -11.45 -3.22
C TYR A 180 -25.15 -11.63 -2.25
N ILE A 181 -25.13 -12.73 -1.48
CA ILE A 181 -24.03 -13.04 -0.55
C ILE A 181 -22.72 -13.18 -1.32
N LEU A 182 -22.72 -13.89 -2.44
CA LEU A 182 -21.52 -14.06 -3.28
C LEU A 182 -21.00 -12.70 -3.77
N LYS A 183 -21.86 -11.81 -4.25
CA LYS A 183 -21.49 -10.45 -4.66
C LYS A 183 -20.82 -9.68 -3.54
N VAL A 184 -21.41 -9.69 -2.34
CA VAL A 184 -20.84 -9.00 -1.17
C VAL A 184 -19.48 -9.61 -0.77
N VAL A 185 -19.35 -10.93 -0.79
CA VAL A 185 -18.08 -11.62 -0.49
C VAL A 185 -16.98 -11.22 -1.48
N VAL A 186 -17.28 -11.18 -2.79
CA VAL A 186 -16.34 -10.73 -3.82
C VAL A 186 -15.93 -9.28 -3.60
N GLN A 187 -16.88 -8.40 -3.29
CA GLN A 187 -16.60 -6.98 -3.01
C GLN A 187 -15.70 -6.79 -1.78
N ILE A 188 -15.97 -7.51 -0.69
CA ILE A 188 -15.13 -7.49 0.51
C ILE A 188 -13.72 -8.01 0.17
N PHE A 189 -13.65 -9.12 -0.57
CA PHE A 189 -12.37 -9.70 -1.00
C PHE A 189 -11.54 -8.70 -1.81
N GLU A 190 -12.14 -8.04 -2.80
CA GLU A 190 -11.47 -7.03 -3.63
C GLU A 190 -11.00 -5.84 -2.80
N SER A 191 -11.85 -5.29 -1.94
CA SER A 191 -11.48 -4.19 -1.06
C SER A 191 -10.37 -4.57 -0.08
N CYS A 192 -10.38 -5.79 0.45
CA CYS A 192 -9.30 -6.31 1.30
C CYS A 192 -7.99 -6.46 0.52
N LEU A 193 -8.03 -7.03 -0.68
CA LEU A 193 -6.86 -7.17 -1.54
C LEU A 193 -6.25 -5.79 -1.86
N THR A 194 -7.10 -4.83 -2.21
CA THR A 194 -6.74 -3.42 -2.45
C THR A 194 -6.04 -2.81 -1.25
N LEU A 195 -6.66 -2.92 -0.08
CA LEU A 195 -6.13 -2.36 1.16
C LEU A 195 -4.74 -2.92 1.46
N THR A 196 -4.57 -4.23 1.35
CA THR A 196 -3.27 -4.88 1.59
C THR A 196 -2.21 -4.45 0.57
N ALA A 197 -2.57 -4.36 -0.71
CA ALA A 197 -1.66 -3.97 -1.77
C ALA A 197 -1.21 -2.51 -1.65
N VAL A 198 -2.16 -1.60 -1.43
CA VAL A 198 -1.88 -0.17 -1.30
C VAL A 198 -1.07 0.09 -0.02
N ILE A 199 -1.43 -0.49 1.14
CA ILE A 199 -0.63 -0.32 2.37
C ILE A 199 0.79 -0.81 2.16
N SER A 200 0.97 -2.03 1.63
CA SER A 200 2.29 -2.62 1.45
C SER A 200 3.13 -1.84 0.45
N GLY A 201 2.61 -1.59 -0.76
CA GLY A 201 3.32 -0.91 -1.83
C GLY A 201 3.67 0.54 -1.49
N THR A 202 2.74 1.28 -0.87
CA THR A 202 3.00 2.68 -0.53
C THR A 202 3.95 2.86 0.66
N THR A 203 4.08 1.87 1.54
CA THR A 203 5.03 1.93 2.68
C THR A 203 6.44 2.23 2.20
N TRP A 204 6.93 1.45 1.24
CA TRP A 204 8.29 1.62 0.74
C TRP A 204 8.44 2.90 -0.06
N MET A 205 7.47 3.21 -0.92
CA MET A 205 7.47 4.45 -1.68
C MET A 205 7.58 5.69 -0.78
N PHE A 206 6.74 5.81 0.25
CA PHE A 206 6.75 7.02 1.11
C PHE A 206 7.92 7.07 2.08
N TYR A 207 8.26 5.97 2.74
CA TYR A 207 9.23 6.02 3.84
C TYR A 207 10.67 5.75 3.42
N VAL A 208 10.88 5.12 2.26
CA VAL A 208 12.22 4.89 1.71
C VAL A 208 12.55 5.99 0.70
N LEU A 209 11.68 6.20 -0.30
CA LEU A 209 11.96 7.16 -1.37
C LEU A 209 11.67 8.61 -0.94
N PHE A 210 10.43 8.95 -0.59
CA PHE A 210 10.09 10.35 -0.27
C PHE A 210 10.76 10.85 1.01
N ALA A 211 10.65 10.11 2.10
CA ALA A 211 11.29 10.48 3.36
C ALA A 211 12.83 10.42 3.26
N GLY A 212 13.39 9.49 2.48
CA GLY A 212 14.82 9.40 2.20
C GLY A 212 15.36 10.60 1.42
N ILE A 213 14.65 11.04 0.37
CA ILE A 213 15.00 12.27 -0.38
C ILE A 213 15.03 13.48 0.55
N VAL A 214 14.00 13.65 1.37
CA VAL A 214 13.93 14.75 2.34
C VAL A 214 15.06 14.67 3.36
N PHE A 215 15.41 13.47 3.83
CA PHE A 215 16.54 13.27 4.72
C PHE A 215 17.86 13.70 4.08
N ILE A 216 18.16 13.23 2.86
CA ILE A 216 19.39 13.58 2.13
C ILE A 216 19.47 15.10 1.84
N LEU A 217 18.38 15.72 1.40
CA LEU A 217 18.34 17.16 1.13
C LEU A 217 18.60 17.99 2.39
N ASN A 218 18.08 17.56 3.54
CA ASN A 218 18.37 18.24 4.81
C ASN A 218 19.80 17.99 5.27
N TYR A 219 20.35 16.81 5.01
CA TYR A 219 21.74 16.50 5.31
C TYR A 219 22.71 17.42 4.56
N PHE A 220 22.53 17.62 3.24
CA PHE A 220 23.36 18.54 2.47
C PHE A 220 23.28 20.00 2.96
N ARG A 221 22.14 20.41 3.54
CA ARG A 221 22.01 21.75 4.14
C ARG A 221 22.76 21.91 5.46
N ILE A 222 22.99 20.83 6.20
CA ILE A 222 23.75 20.87 7.45
C ILE A 222 25.26 20.85 7.17
N LEU A 223 25.68 20.20 6.08
CA LEU A 223 27.09 20.14 5.67
C LEU A 223 27.62 21.44 5.06
N LYS A 224 26.73 22.31 4.57
CA LYS A 224 27.08 23.62 4.01
C LYS A 224 27.14 24.68 5.10
#